data_AF-A0A146G543-F1
#
_entry.id   AF-A0A146G543-F1
#
_cell.length_a   1.000
_cell.length_b   1.000
_cell.length_c   1.000
_cell.angle_alpha   90.00
_cell.angle_beta   90.00
_cell.angle_gamma   90.00
#
_symmetry.space_group_name_H-M   'P 1'
#
loop_
_entity.id
_entity.type
_entity.pdbx_description
1 polymer ?
#
loop_
_entity_poly.entity_id
_entity_poly.type
_entity_poly.pdbx_seq_one_letter_code
_entity_poly.pdbx_strand_id
1 'polypeptide(L)'
;MSESKDAAGQQPGSRFELLCGVTIAILAALLAINELGSGKFGGDEIAARNEATKAYSWYGSKSLKENLAEGQRDLLLALRAAGAIAPEKVSAVQGTLDRLDGEMDRYSREKQEILVGSDVVGKNNWAQAVDGQLGNVRGAKEWDAESDRLDRAGDIFDTATLFLQLCLVLGAISLIMKVPARRNAFFTAMLILGAAGIGFSARAFYLAFNL
;
A
#
# COMPACT_ATOMS: atom_id res chain seq x y z
N MET A 1 -57.20 -52.24 12.28
CA MET A 1 -57.74 -50.88 12.12
C MET A 1 -56.53 -49.98 11.89
N SER A 2 -56.45 -49.48 10.64
CA SER A 2 -55.40 -48.71 9.96
C SER A 2 -54.27 -48.06 10.79
N GLU A 3 -53.04 -48.56 10.61
CA GLU A 3 -51.83 -47.72 10.57
C GLU A 3 -51.66 -47.20 9.13
N SER A 4 -51.67 -45.89 8.92
CA SER A 4 -51.09 -45.24 7.74
C SER A 4 -50.14 -44.16 8.26
N LYS A 5 -48.84 -44.44 8.34
CA LYS A 5 -47.84 -44.01 7.33
C LYS A 5 -48.16 -42.64 6.72
N ASP A 6 -47.64 -41.59 7.33
CA ASP A 6 -47.30 -40.33 6.67
C ASP A 6 -45.89 -39.93 7.09
N ALA A 7 -44.91 -40.67 6.56
CA ALA A 7 -43.54 -40.23 6.43
C ALA A 7 -43.23 -40.19 4.93
N ALA A 8 -42.93 -38.98 4.43
CA ALA A 8 -42.19 -38.63 3.21
C ALA A 8 -42.92 -37.59 2.36
N GLY A 9 -42.37 -36.38 2.35
CA GLY A 9 -42.78 -35.30 1.46
C GLY A 9 -41.74 -34.19 1.36
N GLN A 10 -40.45 -34.50 1.44
CA GLN A 10 -39.42 -33.55 1.04
C GLN A 10 -39.45 -33.49 -0.49
N GLN A 11 -40.12 -32.49 -1.06
CA GLN A 11 -40.11 -32.28 -2.50
C GLN A 11 -38.67 -32.02 -2.94
N PRO A 12 -38.13 -32.76 -3.93
CA PRO A 12 -36.81 -32.47 -4.45
C PRO A 12 -36.83 -31.07 -5.04
N GLY A 13 -36.02 -30.17 -4.48
CA GLY A 13 -35.83 -28.83 -5.04
C GLY A 13 -35.54 -28.95 -6.54
N SER A 14 -36.13 -28.05 -7.33
CA SER A 14 -35.97 -28.08 -8.78
C SER A 14 -34.48 -28.17 -9.14
N ARG A 15 -34.10 -28.94 -10.17
CA ARG A 15 -32.69 -29.05 -10.63
C ARG A 15 -32.02 -27.67 -10.78
N PHE A 16 -32.81 -26.65 -11.10
CA PHE A 16 -32.38 -25.26 -11.14
C PHE A 16 -31.93 -24.69 -9.79
N GLU A 17 -32.70 -24.93 -8.72
CA GLU A 17 -32.40 -24.41 -7.37
C GLU A 17 -31.09 -25.02 -6.85
N LEU A 18 -30.88 -26.31 -7.07
CA LEU A 18 -29.62 -26.98 -6.73
C LEU A 18 -28.45 -26.38 -7.52
N LEU A 19 -28.59 -26.22 -8.84
CA LEU A 19 -27.54 -25.64 -9.69
C LEU A 19 -27.21 -24.20 -9.27
N CYS A 20 -28.23 -23.38 -9.07
CA CYS A 20 -28.07 -21.98 -8.69
C CYS A 20 -27.44 -21.85 -7.30
N GLY A 21 -27.91 -22.62 -6.31
CA GLY A 21 -27.34 -22.64 -4.96
C GLY A 21 -25.86 -23.07 -4.93
N VAL A 22 -25.50 -24.12 -5.67
CA VAL A 22 -24.09 -24.55 -5.80
C VAL A 22 -23.24 -23.47 -6.47
N THR A 23 -23.77 -22.80 -7.50
CA THR A 23 -23.05 -21.72 -8.19
C THR A 23 -22.80 -20.53 -7.25
N ILE A 24 -23.80 -20.13 -6.46
CA ILE A 24 -23.66 -19.09 -5.42
C ILE A 24 -22.58 -19.48 -4.42
N ALA A 25 -22.59 -20.73 -3.94
CA ALA A 25 -21.58 -21.20 -2.97
C ALA A 25 -20.16 -21.13 -3.53
N ILE A 26 -19.96 -21.50 -4.81
CA ILE A 26 -18.66 -21.40 -5.47
C ILE A 26 -18.23 -19.93 -5.62
N LEU A 27 -19.11 -19.05 -6.09
CA LEU A 27 -18.79 -17.63 -6.24
C LEU A 27 -18.53 -16.95 -4.88
N ALA A 28 -19.21 -17.38 -3.82
CA ALA A 28 -18.96 -16.90 -2.46
C ALA A 28 -17.60 -17.35 -1.93
N ALA A 29 -17.17 -18.58 -2.23
CA ALA A 29 -15.82 -19.03 -1.90
C ALA A 29 -14.76 -18.21 -2.65
N LEU A 30 -14.99 -17.87 -3.93
CA LEU A 30 -14.09 -17.00 -4.70
C LEU A 30 -14.06 -15.57 -4.18
N LEU A 31 -15.21 -15.02 -3.74
CA LEU A 31 -15.28 -13.73 -3.06
C LEU A 31 -14.42 -13.73 -1.79
N ALA A 32 -14.54 -14.75 -0.95
CA ALA A 32 -13.75 -14.86 0.27
C ALA A 32 -12.23 -14.93 -0.01
N ILE A 33 -11.81 -15.61 -1.08
CA ILE A 33 -10.42 -15.63 -1.52
C ILE A 33 -9.96 -14.23 -1.97
N ASN A 34 -10.79 -13.52 -2.73
CA ASN A 34 -10.52 -12.16 -3.17
C ASN A 34 -10.37 -11.19 -2.00
N GLU A 35 -11.27 -11.26 -1.01
CA GLU A 35 -11.23 -10.44 0.21
C GLU A 35 -9.97 -10.72 1.04
N LEU A 36 -9.53 -11.99 1.14
CA LEU A 36 -8.27 -12.34 1.79
C LEU A 36 -7.05 -11.74 1.06
N GLY A 37 -7.07 -11.76 -0.27
CA GLY A 37 -6.06 -11.11 -1.10
C GLY A 37 -6.02 -9.60 -0.87
N SER A 38 -7.17 -8.92 -1.01
CA SER A 38 -7.31 -7.48 -0.75
C SER A 38 -6.77 -7.09 0.62
N GLY A 39 -7.20 -7.81 1.67
CA GLY A 39 -6.78 -7.52 3.04
C GLY A 39 -5.27 -7.68 3.28
N LYS A 40 -4.64 -8.69 2.67
CA LYS A 40 -3.19 -8.88 2.77
C LYS A 40 -2.44 -7.73 2.09
N PHE A 41 -2.71 -7.49 0.81
CA PHE A 41 -1.94 -6.52 0.03
C PHE A 41 -2.22 -5.07 0.47
N GLY A 42 -3.43 -4.76 0.91
CA GLY A 42 -3.73 -3.49 1.56
C GLY A 42 -2.98 -3.31 2.89
N GLY A 43 -2.79 -4.39 3.66
CA GLY A 43 -1.95 -4.35 4.86
C GLY A 43 -0.48 -4.04 4.54
N ASP A 44 0.06 -4.68 3.49
CA ASP A 44 1.43 -4.45 3.01
C ASP A 44 1.59 -3.01 2.46
N GLU A 45 0.57 -2.50 1.75
CA GLU A 45 0.52 -1.11 1.26
C GLU A 45 0.61 -0.10 2.40
N ILE A 46 -0.22 -0.29 3.45
CA ILE A 46 -0.21 0.57 4.64
C ILE A 46 1.15 0.50 5.34
N ALA A 47 1.75 -0.69 5.43
CA ALA A 47 3.08 -0.84 6.01
C ALA A 47 4.14 -0.06 5.20
N ALA A 48 4.13 -0.17 3.87
CA ALA A 48 5.03 0.55 2.99
C ALA A 48 4.82 2.08 3.07
N ARG A 49 3.57 2.56 3.06
CA ARG A 49 3.24 4.00 3.19
C ARG A 49 3.69 4.55 4.55
N ASN A 50 3.54 3.78 5.61
CA ASN A 50 4.03 4.15 6.93
C ASN A 50 5.56 4.30 6.95
N GLU A 51 6.28 3.38 6.30
CA GLU A 51 7.74 3.46 6.22
C GLU A 51 8.21 4.64 5.35
N ALA A 52 7.53 4.93 4.23
CA ALA A 52 7.76 6.14 3.46
C ALA A 52 7.58 7.41 4.32
N THR A 53 6.52 7.46 5.12
CA THR A 53 6.24 8.58 6.04
C THR A 53 7.34 8.75 7.08
N LYS A 54 7.83 7.65 7.68
CA LYS A 54 8.97 7.69 8.61
C LYS A 54 10.23 8.21 7.92
N ALA A 55 10.51 7.75 6.70
CA ALA A 55 11.67 8.19 5.93
C ALA A 55 11.59 9.69 5.58
N TYR A 56 10.42 10.20 5.17
CA TYR A 56 10.23 11.65 4.96
C TYR A 56 10.36 12.46 6.24
N SER A 57 9.83 11.97 7.37
CA SER A 57 10.00 12.62 8.67
C SER A 57 11.47 12.68 9.09
N TRP A 58 12.21 11.59 8.82
CA TRP A 58 13.64 11.54 9.05
C TRP A 58 14.41 12.53 8.16
N TYR A 59 14.12 12.55 6.87
CA TYR A 59 14.65 13.53 5.92
C TYR A 59 14.38 14.97 6.40
N GLY A 60 13.14 15.27 6.79
CA GLY A 60 12.74 16.59 7.30
C GLY A 60 13.53 16.99 8.54
N SER A 61 13.75 16.05 9.46
CA SER A 61 14.57 16.27 10.65
C SER A 61 16.02 16.60 10.31
N LYS A 62 16.60 15.95 9.30
CA LYS A 62 17.96 16.27 8.82
C LYS A 62 18.01 17.64 8.13
N SER A 63 16.99 17.95 7.32
CA SER A 63 16.89 19.28 6.68
C SER A 63 16.76 20.41 7.70
N LEU A 64 16.06 20.19 8.81
CA LEU A 64 15.97 21.17 9.88
C LEU A 64 17.33 21.42 10.55
N LYS A 65 18.13 20.35 10.78
CA LYS A 65 19.48 20.47 11.34
C LYS A 65 20.43 21.20 10.40
N GLU A 66 20.35 20.92 9.10
CA GLU A 66 21.11 21.61 8.07
C GLU A 66 20.76 23.10 8.04
N ASN A 67 19.47 23.46 7.96
CA ASN A 67 19.02 24.86 7.96
C ASN A 67 19.45 25.61 9.25
N LEU A 68 19.47 24.93 10.40
CA LEU A 68 19.95 25.53 11.64
C LEU A 68 21.46 25.80 11.60
N ALA A 69 22.25 24.85 11.08
CA ALA A 69 23.68 25.02 10.90
C ALA A 69 23.99 26.15 9.89
N GLU A 70 23.24 26.21 8.79
CA GLU A 70 23.30 27.28 7.80
C GLU A 70 23.01 28.64 8.43
N GLY A 71 21.92 28.78 9.18
CA GLY A 71 21.59 30.03 9.86
C GLY A 71 22.64 30.47 10.87
N GLN A 72 23.24 29.53 11.61
CA GLN A 72 24.35 29.84 12.52
C GLN A 72 25.60 30.33 11.77
N ARG A 73 25.95 29.66 10.66
CA ARG A 73 27.09 30.03 9.83
C ARG A 73 26.89 31.42 9.24
N ASP A 74 25.73 31.68 8.66
CA ASP A 74 25.43 32.94 7.99
C ASP A 74 25.42 34.12 8.98
N LEU A 75 24.93 33.90 10.20
CA LEU A 75 25.04 34.88 11.29
C LEU A 75 26.51 35.19 11.63
N LEU A 76 27.35 34.16 11.78
CA LEU A 76 28.78 34.35 12.07
C LEU A 76 29.51 35.07 10.92
N LEU A 77 29.17 34.75 9.67
CA LEU A 77 29.69 35.45 8.49
C LEU A 77 29.28 36.92 8.47
N ALA A 78 28.02 37.22 8.77
CA ALA A 78 27.51 38.60 8.86
C ALA A 78 28.21 39.39 9.97
N LEU A 79 28.39 38.81 11.16
CA LEU A 79 29.11 39.43 12.27
C LEU A 79 30.58 39.69 11.93
N ARG A 80 31.23 38.75 11.22
CA ARG A 80 32.61 38.92 10.74
C ARG A 80 32.71 40.06 9.73
N ALA A 81 31.79 40.11 8.77
CA ALA A 81 31.74 41.16 7.77
C ALA A 81 31.47 42.56 8.37
N ALA A 82 30.65 42.62 9.43
CA ALA A 82 30.38 43.84 10.18
C ALA A 82 31.54 44.30 11.08
N GLY A 83 32.63 43.52 11.20
CA GLY A 83 33.73 43.82 12.11
C GLY A 83 33.34 43.69 13.59
N ALA A 84 32.23 43.03 13.90
CA ALA A 84 31.73 42.86 15.27
C ALA A 84 32.48 41.78 16.07
N ILE A 85 33.43 41.08 15.43
CA ILE A 85 34.24 40.01 16.03
C ILE A 85 35.61 40.59 16.39
N ALA A 86 35.98 40.46 17.67
CA ALA A 86 37.28 40.89 18.15
C ALA A 86 38.43 40.21 17.35
N PRO A 87 39.49 40.93 16.95
CA PRO A 87 40.56 40.40 16.11
C PRO A 87 41.18 39.08 16.62
N GLU A 88 41.35 38.96 17.94
CA GLU A 88 41.87 37.77 18.60
C GLU A 88 40.94 36.54 18.58
N LYS A 89 39.65 36.73 18.25
CA LYS A 89 38.64 35.66 18.17
C LYS A 89 38.37 35.19 16.75
N VAL A 90 38.90 35.86 15.73
CA VAL A 90 38.66 35.54 14.32
C VAL A 90 39.02 34.09 13.98
N SER A 91 40.15 33.58 14.50
CA SER A 91 40.57 32.20 14.27
C SER A 91 39.60 31.17 14.90
N ALA A 92 39.11 31.43 16.11
CA ALA A 92 38.13 30.56 16.77
C ALA A 92 36.78 30.55 16.03
N VAL A 93 36.38 31.70 15.48
CA VAL A 93 35.17 31.80 14.65
C VAL A 93 35.36 31.04 13.34
N GLN A 94 36.54 31.13 12.70
CA GLN A 94 36.81 30.36 11.48
C GLN A 94 36.71 28.85 11.72
N GLY A 95 37.28 28.33 12.81
CA GLY A 95 37.12 26.91 13.14
C GLY A 95 35.67 26.49 13.40
N THR A 96 34.83 27.41 13.87
CA THR A 96 33.38 27.16 14.01
C THR A 96 32.67 27.13 12.65
N LEU A 97 33.03 28.04 11.74
CA LEU A 97 32.52 28.05 10.36
C LEU A 97 32.87 26.74 9.65
N ASP A 98 34.13 26.32 9.70
CA ASP A 98 34.59 25.08 9.05
C ASP A 98 33.86 23.84 9.59
N ARG A 99 33.59 23.80 10.90
CA ARG A 99 32.79 22.74 11.52
C ARG A 99 31.34 22.75 11.01
N LEU A 100 30.72 23.92 10.92
CA LEU A 100 29.34 24.07 10.45
C LEU A 100 29.22 23.64 8.97
N ASP A 101 30.15 24.05 8.12
CA ASP A 101 30.19 23.63 6.71
C ASP A 101 30.33 22.10 6.59
N GLY A 102 31.21 21.48 7.38
CA GLY A 102 31.33 20.02 7.41
C GLY A 102 30.08 19.29 7.90
N GLU A 103 29.35 19.86 8.86
CA GLU A 103 28.07 19.33 9.33
C GLU A 103 26.97 19.44 8.25
N MET A 104 26.90 20.56 7.55
CA MET A 104 25.97 20.77 6.44
C MET A 104 26.22 19.78 5.31
N ASP A 105 27.48 19.60 4.90
CA ASP A 105 27.86 18.62 3.88
C ASP A 105 27.46 17.19 4.27
N ARG A 106 27.64 16.82 5.54
CA ARG A 106 27.20 15.52 6.05
C ARG A 106 25.68 15.40 5.99
N TYR A 107 24.93 16.38 6.49
CA TYR A 107 23.46 16.34 6.49
C TYR A 107 22.90 16.30 5.07
N SER A 108 23.50 17.00 4.12
CA SER A 108 23.12 16.97 2.71
C SER A 108 23.27 15.55 2.12
N ARG A 109 24.39 14.87 2.38
CA ARG A 109 24.58 13.47 1.94
C ARG A 109 23.60 12.50 2.61
N GLU A 110 23.42 12.60 3.93
CA GLU A 110 22.47 11.77 4.68
C GLU A 110 21.04 11.95 4.14
N LYS A 111 20.62 13.18 3.87
CA LYS A 111 19.31 13.49 3.28
C LYS A 111 19.12 12.81 1.92
N GLN A 112 20.12 12.89 1.04
CA GLN A 112 20.03 12.25 -0.27
C GLN A 112 19.87 10.74 -0.12
N GLU A 113 20.69 10.11 0.72
CA GLU A 113 20.58 8.67 0.98
C GLU A 113 19.23 8.26 1.57
N ILE A 114 18.65 9.05 2.49
CA ILE A 114 17.30 8.80 3.03
C ILE A 114 16.21 8.95 1.96
N LEU A 115 16.38 9.88 1.01
CA LEU A 115 15.38 10.16 0.00
C LEU A 115 15.36 9.10 -1.12
N VAL A 116 16.53 8.73 -1.63
CA VAL A 116 16.67 7.85 -2.80
C VAL A 116 17.20 6.46 -2.51
N GLY A 117 17.73 6.22 -1.31
CA GLY A 117 18.28 4.93 -0.88
C GLY A 117 19.78 4.76 -1.12
N SER A 118 20.37 3.87 -0.35
CA SER A 118 21.79 3.51 -0.38
C SER A 118 22.25 2.91 -1.72
N ASP A 119 21.36 2.19 -2.40
CA ASP A 119 21.64 1.58 -3.71
C ASP A 119 21.82 2.63 -4.80
N VAL A 120 21.03 3.71 -4.74
CA VAL A 120 21.06 4.78 -5.75
C VAL A 120 22.24 5.73 -5.52
N VAL A 121 22.54 6.09 -4.26
CA VAL A 121 23.66 6.99 -3.96
C VAL A 121 25.03 6.33 -4.18
N GLY A 122 25.10 4.99 -4.05
CA GLY A 122 26.33 4.21 -4.22
C GLY A 122 27.30 4.31 -3.05
N LYS A 123 28.20 3.31 -2.96
CA LYS A 123 29.10 3.09 -1.79
C LYS A 123 29.93 4.29 -1.35
N ASN A 124 30.32 5.15 -2.29
CA ASN A 124 31.14 6.33 -2.01
C ASN A 124 30.37 7.44 -1.29
N ASN A 125 29.04 7.41 -1.34
CA ASN A 125 28.17 8.46 -0.81
C ASN A 125 27.33 7.98 0.38
N TRP A 126 27.58 6.77 0.89
CA TRP A 126 26.95 6.29 2.11
C TRP A 126 27.38 7.19 3.28
N ALA A 127 26.40 7.82 3.89
CA ALA A 127 26.59 8.75 4.99
C ALA A 127 25.81 8.32 6.23
N GLN A 128 24.77 7.50 6.06
CA GLN A 128 23.84 7.15 7.10
C GLN A 128 23.93 5.67 7.48
N ALA A 129 24.24 5.42 8.75
CA ALA A 129 24.19 4.07 9.30
C ALA A 129 22.78 3.78 9.82
N VAL A 130 22.25 2.61 9.47
CA VAL A 130 21.04 2.02 10.03
C VAL A 130 21.49 0.76 10.78
N ASP A 131 21.14 0.66 12.06
CA ASP A 131 21.59 -0.43 12.95
C ASP A 131 23.11 -0.64 12.98
N GLY A 132 23.88 0.44 12.81
CA GLY A 132 25.34 0.42 12.81
C GLY A 132 25.99 -0.01 11.48
N GLN A 133 25.21 -0.25 10.43
CA GLN A 133 25.71 -0.60 9.09
C GLN A 133 25.39 0.47 8.06
N LEU A 134 26.38 0.82 7.23
CA LEU A 134 26.21 1.68 6.07
C LEU A 134 25.69 0.88 4.89
N GLY A 135 24.91 1.52 4.02
CA GLY A 135 24.46 0.91 2.76
C GLY A 135 23.13 0.16 2.82
N ASN A 136 22.43 0.19 3.95
CA ASN A 136 21.16 -0.52 4.16
C ASN A 136 19.94 0.42 4.17
N VAL A 137 20.10 1.69 3.77
CA VAL A 137 18.98 2.64 3.76
C VAL A 137 18.12 2.37 2.54
N ARG A 138 16.86 1.99 2.76
CA ARG A 138 15.85 2.01 1.71
C ARG A 138 15.22 3.39 1.62
N GLY A 139 15.25 3.98 0.42
CA GLY A 139 14.85 5.37 0.22
C GLY A 139 13.35 5.61 0.41
N ALA A 140 12.97 6.82 0.84
CA ALA A 140 11.56 7.22 0.93
C ALA A 140 10.82 7.03 -0.41
N LYS A 141 11.47 7.36 -1.53
CA LYS A 141 10.89 7.17 -2.87
C LYS A 141 10.70 5.71 -3.26
N GLU A 142 11.54 4.81 -2.75
CA GLU A 142 11.39 3.37 -3.01
C GLU A 142 10.19 2.80 -2.25
N TRP A 143 9.96 3.28 -1.02
CA TRP A 143 8.77 2.92 -0.25
C TRP A 143 7.48 3.48 -0.85
N ASP A 144 7.50 4.72 -1.33
CA ASP A 144 6.37 5.30 -2.06
C ASP A 144 6.07 4.52 -3.34
N ALA A 145 7.10 4.22 -4.14
CA ALA A 145 6.92 3.46 -5.37
C ALA A 145 6.34 2.07 -5.13
N GLU A 146 6.70 1.43 -4.00
CA GLU A 146 6.15 0.15 -3.58
C GLU A 146 4.70 0.28 -3.10
N SER A 147 4.41 1.28 -2.25
CA SER A 147 3.04 1.56 -1.79
C SER A 147 2.12 1.86 -2.97
N ASP A 148 2.52 2.71 -3.91
CA ASP A 148 1.70 3.06 -5.08
C ASP A 148 1.49 1.87 -6.02
N ARG A 149 2.38 0.87 -6.00
CA ARG A 149 2.20 -0.36 -6.75
C ARG A 149 1.18 -1.29 -6.08
N LEU A 150 1.24 -1.41 -4.76
CA LEU A 150 0.29 -2.20 -3.96
C LEU A 150 -1.11 -1.60 -4.00
N ASP A 151 -1.22 -0.27 -3.92
CA ASP A 151 -2.47 0.49 -4.04
C ASP A 151 -3.21 0.16 -5.36
N ARG A 152 -2.48 0.15 -6.49
CA ARG A 152 -3.04 -0.26 -7.78
C ARG A 152 -3.55 -1.71 -7.81
N ALA A 153 -2.93 -2.61 -7.06
CA ALA A 153 -3.44 -3.97 -6.95
C ALA A 153 -4.71 -4.01 -6.09
N GLY A 154 -4.72 -3.26 -4.98
CA GLY A 154 -5.87 -3.05 -4.09
C GLY A 154 -7.11 -2.55 -4.84
N ASP A 155 -6.97 -1.51 -5.67
CA ASP A 155 -8.07 -0.97 -6.49
C ASP A 155 -8.75 -2.03 -7.37
N ILE A 156 -7.97 -2.95 -7.93
CA ILE A 156 -8.48 -4.03 -8.77
C ILE A 156 -9.18 -5.09 -7.90
N PHE A 157 -8.64 -5.41 -6.72
CA PHE A 157 -9.28 -6.30 -5.76
C PHE A 157 -10.64 -5.77 -5.31
N ASP A 158 -10.75 -4.47 -5.02
CA ASP A 158 -12.01 -3.84 -4.59
C ASP A 158 -13.05 -3.85 -5.72
N THR A 159 -12.60 -3.62 -6.95
CA THR A 159 -13.45 -3.76 -8.14
C THR A 159 -13.97 -5.21 -8.27
N ALA A 160 -13.10 -6.20 -8.08
CA ALA A 160 -13.49 -7.62 -8.11
C ALA A 160 -14.50 -7.96 -7.01
N THR A 161 -14.29 -7.47 -5.78
CA THR A 161 -15.21 -7.61 -4.65
C THR A 161 -16.60 -7.10 -5.01
N LEU A 162 -16.69 -5.90 -5.59
CA LEU A 162 -17.98 -5.31 -6.00
C LEU A 162 -18.74 -6.21 -6.99
N PHE A 163 -18.06 -6.72 -8.03
CA PHE A 163 -18.69 -7.59 -9.02
C PHE A 163 -19.14 -8.93 -8.43
N LEU A 164 -18.33 -9.53 -7.56
CA LEU A 164 -18.65 -10.78 -6.89
C LEU A 164 -19.78 -10.62 -5.87
N GLN A 165 -19.84 -9.53 -5.10
CA GLN A 165 -20.95 -9.26 -4.19
C GLN A 165 -22.27 -9.06 -4.96
N LEU A 166 -22.25 -8.27 -6.04
CA LEU A 166 -23.43 -8.06 -6.89
C LEU A 166 -23.91 -9.38 -7.53
N CYS A 167 -22.99 -10.24 -7.97
CA CYS A 167 -23.38 -11.51 -8.58
C CYS A 167 -24.10 -12.43 -7.58
N LEU A 168 -23.67 -12.48 -6.32
CA LEU A 168 -24.32 -13.24 -5.26
C LEU A 168 -25.73 -12.72 -4.97
N VAL A 169 -25.91 -11.39 -4.95
CA VAL A 169 -27.23 -10.77 -4.79
C VAL A 169 -28.17 -11.17 -5.94
N LEU A 170 -27.71 -11.11 -7.20
CA LEU A 170 -28.51 -11.54 -8.35
C LEU A 170 -28.85 -13.04 -8.29
N GLY A 171 -27.92 -13.87 -7.83
CA GLY A 171 -28.14 -15.30 -7.61
C GLY A 171 -29.23 -15.58 -6.57
N ALA A 172 -29.20 -14.87 -5.44
CA ALA A 172 -30.24 -14.98 -4.41
C ALA A 172 -31.62 -14.55 -4.93
N ILE A 173 -31.68 -13.43 -5.69
CA ILE A 173 -32.93 -12.97 -6.32
C ILE A 173 -33.46 -14.00 -7.32
N SER A 174 -32.56 -14.62 -8.10
CA SER A 174 -32.91 -15.69 -9.03
C SER A 174 -33.58 -16.87 -8.32
N LEU A 175 -33.09 -17.30 -7.16
CA LEU A 175 -33.72 -18.39 -6.39
C LEU A 175 -35.14 -18.07 -5.93
N ILE A 176 -35.45 -16.81 -5.61
CA ILE A 176 -36.77 -16.39 -5.11
C ILE A 176 -37.78 -16.23 -6.27
N MET A 177 -37.31 -16.05 -7.51
CA MET A 177 -38.15 -15.68 -8.64
C MET A 177 -38.95 -16.87 -9.19
N LYS A 178 -40.29 -16.76 -9.11
CA LYS A 178 -41.22 -17.82 -9.60
C LYS A 178 -41.40 -17.88 -11.11
N VAL A 179 -41.18 -16.75 -11.81
CA VAL A 179 -41.38 -16.67 -13.28
C VAL A 179 -40.12 -17.17 -14.00
N PRO A 180 -40.18 -18.26 -14.80
CA PRO A 180 -39.00 -18.89 -15.39
C PRO A 180 -38.13 -17.97 -16.25
N ALA A 181 -38.74 -17.09 -17.05
CA ALA A 181 -38.01 -16.17 -17.93
C ALA A 181 -37.16 -15.16 -17.13
N ARG A 182 -37.75 -14.52 -16.10
CA ARG A 182 -37.04 -13.55 -15.24
C ARG A 182 -35.98 -14.24 -14.39
N ARG A 183 -36.29 -15.42 -13.85
CA ARG A 183 -35.35 -16.25 -13.10
C ARG A 183 -34.09 -16.54 -13.92
N ASN A 184 -34.25 -17.05 -15.13
CA ASN A 184 -33.12 -17.35 -16.00
C ASN A 184 -32.34 -16.09 -16.39
N ALA A 185 -33.02 -14.94 -16.59
CA ALA A 185 -32.35 -13.67 -16.87
C ALA A 185 -31.43 -13.22 -15.72
N PHE A 186 -31.93 -13.28 -14.46
CA PHE A 186 -31.13 -12.97 -13.28
C PHE A 186 -29.97 -13.95 -13.09
N PHE A 187 -30.20 -15.25 -13.35
CA PHE A 187 -29.15 -16.25 -13.30
C PHE A 187 -28.05 -16.00 -14.34
N THR A 188 -28.41 -15.67 -15.58
CA THR A 188 -27.43 -15.32 -16.62
C THR A 188 -26.66 -14.05 -16.26
N ALA A 189 -27.33 -13.02 -15.73
CA ALA A 189 -26.67 -11.80 -15.27
C ALA A 189 -25.69 -12.07 -14.12
N MET A 190 -26.06 -12.93 -13.16
CA MET A 190 -25.16 -13.43 -12.11
C MET A 190 -23.91 -14.06 -12.72
N LEU A 191 -24.04 -14.94 -13.73
CA LEU A 191 -22.88 -15.59 -14.35
C LEU A 191 -21.96 -14.58 -15.04
N ILE A 192 -22.52 -13.59 -15.73
CA ILE A 192 -21.74 -12.54 -16.41
C ILE A 192 -20.94 -11.70 -15.40
N LEU A 193 -21.60 -11.22 -14.34
CA LEU A 193 -20.93 -10.44 -13.30
C LEU A 193 -19.92 -11.29 -12.51
N GLY A 194 -20.24 -12.55 -12.23
CA GLY A 194 -19.34 -13.50 -11.59
C GLY A 194 -18.08 -13.73 -12.42
N ALA A 195 -18.22 -13.94 -13.73
CA ALA A 195 -17.08 -14.08 -14.63
C ALA A 195 -16.22 -12.80 -14.71
N ALA A 196 -16.86 -11.62 -14.75
CA ALA A 196 -16.16 -10.34 -14.70
C ALA A 196 -15.37 -10.18 -13.39
N GLY A 197 -16.00 -10.45 -12.24
CA GLY A 197 -15.37 -10.40 -10.93
C GLY A 197 -14.18 -11.35 -10.80
N ILE A 198 -14.31 -12.59 -11.28
CA ILE A 198 -13.20 -13.55 -11.33
C ILE A 198 -12.07 -13.04 -12.23
N GLY A 199 -12.40 -12.45 -13.38
CA GLY A 199 -11.41 -11.86 -14.28
C GLY A 199 -10.61 -10.72 -13.63
N PHE A 200 -11.29 -9.82 -12.93
CA PHE A 200 -10.61 -8.77 -12.16
C PHE A 200 -9.78 -9.34 -11.00
N SER A 201 -10.31 -10.31 -10.26
CA SER A 201 -9.60 -10.96 -9.16
C SER A 201 -8.31 -11.64 -9.63
N ALA A 202 -8.38 -12.40 -10.73
CA ALA A 202 -7.21 -13.05 -11.32
C ALA A 202 -6.15 -12.03 -11.77
N ARG A 203 -6.59 -10.90 -12.37
CA ARG A 203 -5.68 -9.80 -12.74
C ARG A 203 -5.05 -9.14 -11.50
N ALA A 204 -5.81 -8.95 -10.43
CA ALA A 204 -5.32 -8.38 -9.18
C ALA A 204 -4.23 -9.27 -8.57
N PHE A 205 -4.48 -10.59 -8.46
CA PHE A 205 -3.48 -11.54 -8.00
C PHE A 205 -2.25 -11.57 -8.91
N TYR A 206 -2.42 -11.56 -10.23
CA TYR A 206 -1.28 -11.51 -11.15
C TYR A 206 -0.43 -10.25 -10.96
N LEU A 207 -1.07 -9.09 -10.81
CA LEU A 207 -0.36 -7.84 -10.54
C LEU A 207 0.37 -7.94 -9.20
N ALA A 208 -0.32 -8.37 -8.15
CA ALA A 208 0.21 -8.42 -6.79
C ALA A 208 1.34 -9.43 -6.58
N PHE A 209 1.33 -10.57 -7.29
CA PHE A 209 2.40 -11.58 -7.24
C PHE A 209 3.62 -11.23 -8.11
N ASN A 210 3.45 -10.36 -9.11
CA ASN A 210 4.54 -9.89 -9.97
C ASN A 210 5.10 -8.53 -9.50
N LEU A 211 4.79 -8.12 -8.28
CA LEU A 211 5.45 -7.03 -7.55
C LEU A 211 6.80 -7.50 -6.99
#